data_AF-A0A4P7XJB5-F1
#
_entry.id   AF-A0A4P7XJB5-F1
#
_cell.length_a   1.000
_cell.length_b   1.000
_cell.length_c   1.000
_cell.angle_alpha   90.00
_cell.angle_beta   90.00
_cell.angle_gamma   90.00
#
_symmetry.space_group_name_H-M   'P 1'
#
loop_
_entity.id
_entity.type
_entity.pdbx_description
1 polymer ?
#
loop_
_entity_poly.entity_id
_entity_poly.type
_entity_poly.pdbx_seq_one_letter_code
_entity_poly.pdbx_strand_id
1 'polypeptide(L)'
;MNSRLFTALLVVLGAGFAAVFVILVLPPLLQNADVLGAFAGGFVNPFAAGYSLDVIFCWLILAVWVIYEAKLKGIRHGWVTLVLGVVPGVATGFAAYLLLRTRHEQRSGS
;
A
#
# COMPACT_ATOMS: atom_id res chain seq x y z
N MET A 1 0.38 18.14 -13.82
CA MET A 1 -0.92 17.82 -13.17
C MET A 1 -1.10 18.75 -11.97
N ASN A 2 -2.31 19.25 -11.70
CA ASN A 2 -2.56 20.12 -10.54
C ASN A 2 -2.41 19.32 -9.23
N SER A 3 -1.80 19.91 -8.18
CA SER A 3 -1.54 19.23 -6.91
C SER A 3 -2.81 18.68 -6.26
N ARG A 4 -3.94 19.41 -6.37
CA ARG A 4 -5.24 18.95 -5.84
C ARG A 4 -5.77 17.71 -6.56
N LEU A 5 -5.59 17.64 -7.89
CA LEU A 5 -6.03 16.49 -8.68
C LEU A 5 -5.17 15.26 -8.38
N PHE A 6 -3.86 15.43 -8.24
CA PHE A 6 -2.95 14.36 -7.83
C PHE A 6 -3.33 13.77 -6.47
N THR A 7 -3.53 14.64 -5.47
CA THR A 7 -3.97 14.22 -4.13
C THR A 7 -5.32 13.50 -4.17
N ALA A 8 -6.29 14.04 -4.91
CA ALA A 8 -7.62 13.44 -5.02
C ALA A 8 -7.55 12.03 -5.64
N LEU A 9 -6.77 11.85 -6.72
CA LEU A 9 -6.59 10.54 -7.36
C LEU A 9 -5.95 9.53 -6.41
N LEU A 10 -4.91 9.92 -5.66
CA LEU A 10 -4.27 9.04 -4.67
C LEU A 10 -5.23 8.62 -3.57
N VAL A 11 -6.04 9.55 -3.06
CA VAL A 11 -7.04 9.24 -2.02
C VAL A 11 -8.11 8.31 -2.57
N VAL A 12 -8.65 8.57 -3.77
CA VAL A 12 -9.70 7.75 -4.38
C VAL A 12 -9.20 6.34 -4.67
N LEU A 13 -8.01 6.20 -5.26
CA LEU A 13 -7.44 4.89 -5.57
C LEU A 13 -7.06 4.11 -4.31
N GLY A 14 -6.44 4.78 -3.33
CA GLY A 14 -6.11 4.16 -2.04
C GLY A 14 -7.37 3.74 -1.27
N ALA A 15 -8.27 4.68 -0.98
CA ALA A 15 -9.48 4.39 -0.22
C ALA A 15 -10.40 3.40 -0.95
N GLY A 16 -10.51 3.50 -2.28
CA GLY A 16 -11.27 2.57 -3.10
C GLY A 16 -10.72 1.15 -3.01
N PHE A 17 -9.40 0.97 -3.13
CA PHE A 17 -8.77 -0.33 -2.96
C PHE A 17 -8.97 -0.88 -1.53
N ALA A 18 -8.80 -0.04 -0.50
CA ALA A 18 -9.03 -0.44 0.89
C ALA A 18 -10.48 -0.91 1.13
N ALA A 19 -11.46 -0.19 0.59
CA ALA A 19 -12.86 -0.55 0.73
C ALA A 19 -13.18 -1.89 0.05
N VAL A 20 -12.68 -2.09 -1.18
CA VAL A 20 -12.83 -3.35 -1.91
C VAL A 20 -12.15 -4.50 -1.16
N PHE A 21 -10.94 -4.28 -0.63
CA PHE A 21 -10.23 -5.27 0.19
C PHE A 21 -11.05 -5.66 1.42
N VAL A 22 -11.60 -4.69 2.15
CA VAL A 22 -12.46 -4.96 3.32
C VAL A 22 -13.70 -5.74 2.92
N ILE A 23 -14.38 -5.39 1.83
CA ILE A 23 -15.61 -6.08 1.40
C ILE A 23 -15.32 -7.51 0.94
N LEU A 24 -14.21 -7.77 0.26
CA LEU A 24 -13.92 -9.08 -0.31
C LEU A 24 -13.17 -10.01 0.65
N VAL A 25 -12.24 -9.47 1.45
CA VAL A 25 -11.29 -10.27 2.24
C VAL A 25 -11.74 -10.38 3.70
N LEU A 26 -12.39 -9.36 4.26
CA LEU A 26 -12.78 -9.38 5.68
C LEU A 26 -13.90 -10.38 6.00
N PRO A 27 -15.00 -10.52 5.23
CA PRO A 27 -16.05 -11.49 5.53
C PRO A 27 -15.56 -12.95 5.64
N PRO A 28 -14.78 -13.49 4.68
CA PRO A 28 -14.28 -14.85 4.80
C PRO A 28 -13.26 -15.00 5.95
N LEU A 29 -12.44 -13.98 6.23
CA LEU A 29 -11.52 -13.99 7.39
C LEU A 29 -12.24 -13.98 8.75
N LEU A 30 -13.40 -13.34 8.85
CA LEU A 30 -14.20 -13.34 10.09
C LEU A 30 -14.94 -14.66 10.30
N GLN A 31 -15.31 -15.34 9.21
CA GLN A 31 -15.97 -16.65 9.28
C GLN A 31 -14.97 -17.77 9.59
N ASN A 32 -13.79 -17.73 8.97
CA ASN A 32 -12.68 -18.62 9.25
C ASN A 32 -11.43 -17.76 9.35
N ALA A 33 -10.85 -17.67 10.55
CA ALA A 33 -9.58 -16.95 10.78
C ALA A 33 -8.36 -17.68 10.19
N ASP A 34 -8.54 -18.29 9.02
CA ASP A 34 -7.50 -19.02 8.30
C ASP A 34 -6.73 -18.07 7.38
N VAL A 35 -5.84 -17.30 8.01
CA VAL A 35 -4.95 -16.35 7.33
C VAL A 35 -4.01 -17.08 6.36
N LEU A 36 -3.59 -18.31 6.71
CA LEU A 36 -2.72 -19.13 5.87
C LEU A 36 -3.46 -19.64 4.64
N GLY A 37 -4.71 -20.08 4.78
CA GLY A 37 -5.58 -20.45 3.68
C GLY A 37 -5.87 -19.28 2.74
N ALA A 38 -6.12 -18.08 3.30
CA ALA A 38 -6.31 -16.86 2.50
C ALA A 38 -5.06 -16.51 1.67
N PHE A 39 -3.87 -16.66 2.26
CA PHE A 39 -2.60 -16.47 1.54
C PHE A 39 -2.39 -17.54 0.47
N ALA A 40 -2.63 -18.82 0.80
CA ALA A 40 -2.52 -19.92 -0.14
C ALA A 40 -3.49 -19.77 -1.34
N GLY A 41 -4.64 -19.13 -1.12
CA GLY A 41 -5.58 -18.72 -2.17
C GLY A 41 -4.93 -17.89 -3.29
N GLY A 42 -3.91 -17.11 -2.97
CA GLY A 42 -3.11 -16.34 -3.94
C GLY A 42 -2.21 -17.21 -4.83
N PHE A 43 -2.01 -18.49 -4.52
CA PHE A 43 -1.07 -19.38 -5.22
C PHE A 43 -1.73 -20.64 -5.79
N VAL A 44 -3.07 -20.69 -5.85
CA VAL A 44 -3.81 -21.87 -6.32
C VAL A 44 -3.67 -22.14 -7.83
N ASN A 45 -3.24 -21.15 -8.60
CA ASN A 45 -2.98 -21.30 -10.04
C ASN A 45 -1.87 -20.34 -10.52
N PRO A 46 -1.24 -20.58 -11.68
CA PRO A 46 -0.13 -19.76 -12.18
C PRO A 46 -0.45 -18.28 -12.38
N PHE A 47 -1.69 -17.94 -12.80
CA PHE A 47 -2.10 -16.54 -12.98
C PHE A 47 -2.24 -15.83 -11.63
N ALA A 48 -2.91 -16.46 -10.67
CA ALA A 48 -3.04 -15.95 -9.31
C ALA A 48 -1.67 -15.81 -8.63
N ALA A 49 -0.79 -16.80 -8.79
CA ALA A 49 0.57 -16.75 -8.27
C ALA A 49 1.36 -15.58 -8.88
N GLY A 50 1.21 -15.35 -10.19
CA GLY A 50 1.81 -14.20 -10.88
C GLY A 50 1.38 -12.86 -10.28
N TYR A 51 0.07 -12.64 -10.09
CA TYR A 51 -0.43 -11.43 -9.45
C TYR A 51 0.00 -11.30 -8.00
N SER A 52 -0.01 -12.38 -7.23
CA SER A 52 0.43 -12.38 -5.83
C SER A 52 1.92 -12.02 -5.72
N LEU A 53 2.76 -12.59 -6.59
CA LEU A 53 4.18 -12.24 -6.66
C LEU A 53 4.38 -10.78 -7.05
N ASP A 54 3.66 -10.27 -8.06
CA ASP A 54 3.74 -8.86 -8.46
C ASP A 54 3.43 -7.93 -7.28
N VAL A 55 2.35 -8.21 -6.55
CA VAL A 55 1.98 -7.45 -5.34
C VAL A 55 3.07 -7.54 -4.27
N ILE A 56 3.60 -8.74 -3.98
CA ILE A 56 4.66 -8.94 -2.97
C ILE A 56 5.94 -8.19 -3.36
N PHE A 57 6.40 -8.31 -4.61
CA PHE A 57 7.62 -7.64 -5.07
C PHE A 57 7.44 -6.13 -5.14
N CYS A 58 6.27 -5.63 -5.58
CA CYS A 58 5.94 -4.22 -5.52
C CYS A 58 5.98 -3.69 -4.07
N TRP A 59 5.49 -4.47 -3.11
CA TRP A 59 5.59 -4.13 -1.69
C TRP A 59 7.04 -4.07 -1.21
N LEU A 60 7.86 -5.08 -1.55
CA LEU A 60 9.27 -5.13 -1.16
C LEU A 60 10.07 -3.97 -1.74
N ILE A 61 9.88 -3.65 -3.02
CA ILE A 61 10.53 -2.51 -3.68
C ILE A 61 10.11 -1.20 -3.01
N LEU A 62 8.82 -1.04 -2.72
CA LEU A 62 8.30 0.12 -1.99
C LEU A 62 8.90 0.21 -0.58
N ALA A 63 9.05 -0.91 0.12
CA ALA A 63 9.69 -0.97 1.43
C ALA A 63 11.14 -0.51 1.39
N VAL A 64 11.92 -1.03 0.44
CA VAL A 64 13.31 -0.62 0.23
C VAL A 64 13.38 0.87 -0.08
N TRP A 65 12.50 1.38 -0.95
CA TRP A 65 12.42 2.80 -1.27
C TRP A 65 12.12 3.67 -0.06
N VAL A 66 11.10 3.32 0.72
CA VAL A 66 10.72 4.05 1.95
C VAL A 66 11.86 4.06 2.97
N ILE A 67 12.54 2.92 3.16
CA ILE A 67 13.70 2.83 4.08
C ILE A 67 14.85 3.71 3.58
N TYR A 68 15.14 3.66 2.29
CA TYR A 68 16.18 4.48 1.67
C TYR A 68 15.89 5.99 1.82
N GLU A 69 14.66 6.42 1.50
CA GLU A 69 14.27 7.83 1.59
C GLU A 69 14.15 8.30 3.05
N ALA A 70 13.70 7.45 3.97
CA ALA A 70 13.67 7.75 5.40
C ALA A 70 15.07 8.02 5.97
N LYS A 71 16.09 7.26 5.51
CA LYS A 71 17.49 7.47 5.90
C LYS A 71 18.09 8.74 5.30
N LEU A 72 17.72 9.09 4.05
CA LEU A 72 18.26 10.28 3.37
C LEU A 72 17.62 11.59 3.79
N LYS A 73 16.30 11.60 4.04
CA LYS A 73 15.52 12.83 4.31
C LYS A 73 15.01 12.94 5.74
N GLY A 74 15.29 11.97 6.63
CA GLY A 74 14.89 12.01 8.03
C GLY A 74 13.38 11.92 8.29
N ILE A 75 12.61 11.35 7.34
CA ILE A 75 11.14 11.29 7.43
C ILE A 75 10.71 10.23 8.46
N ARG A 76 10.42 10.67 9.69
CA ARG A 76 10.07 9.85 10.86
C ARG A 76 8.79 8.99 10.76
N HIS A 77 7.95 9.18 9.73
CA HIS A 77 6.64 8.50 9.60
C HIS A 77 6.54 7.50 8.43
N GLY A 78 7.63 7.20 7.71
CA GLY A 78 7.60 6.26 6.57
C GLY A 78 7.21 4.81 6.94
N TRP A 79 7.36 4.41 8.20
CA TRP A 79 6.95 3.08 8.67
C TRP A 79 5.42 2.87 8.65
N VAL A 80 4.62 3.93 8.78
CA VAL A 80 3.14 3.84 8.74
C VAL A 80 2.66 3.46 7.33
N THR A 81 3.36 3.91 6.29
CA THR A 81 3.06 3.52 4.90
C THR A 81 3.43 2.09 4.59
N LEU A 82 4.41 1.54 5.31
CA LEU A 82 4.77 0.12 5.23
C LEU A 82 3.69 -0.76 5.86
N VAL A 83 3.19 -0.38 7.03
CA VAL A 83 2.08 -1.08 7.70
C VAL A 83 0.80 -1.04 6.86
N LEU A 84 0.45 0.12 6.29
CA LEU A 84 -0.66 0.26 5.34
C LEU A 84 -0.45 -0.53 4.03
N GLY A 85 0.80 -0.72 3.63
CA GLY A 85 1.18 -1.55 2.48
C GLY A 85 0.95 -3.05 2.70
N VAL A 86 1.02 -3.51 3.96
CA VAL A 86 0.75 -4.90 4.34
C VAL A 86 -0.75 -5.14 4.52
N VAL A 87 -1.46 -4.21 5.17
CA VAL A 87 -2.93 -4.25 5.33
C VAL A 87 -3.45 -2.81 5.27
N PRO A 88 -4.30 -2.42 4.30
CA PRO A 88 -5.07 -3.26 3.37
C PRO A 88 -4.37 -3.60 2.04
N GLY A 89 -3.22 -3.00 1.70
CA GLY A 89 -2.38 -3.46 0.60
C GLY A 89 -1.45 -2.41 -0.02
N VAL A 90 -0.64 -2.84 -0.99
CA VAL A 90 0.49 -2.05 -1.51
C VAL A 90 0.04 -0.74 -2.17
N ALA A 91 -1.08 -0.76 -2.89
CA ALA A 91 -1.65 0.43 -3.53
C ALA A 91 -1.99 1.52 -2.50
N THR A 92 -2.54 1.13 -1.35
CA THR A 92 -2.84 2.07 -0.25
C THR A 92 -1.59 2.58 0.43
N GLY A 93 -0.60 1.71 0.67
CA GLY A 93 0.70 2.12 1.21
C GLY A 93 1.43 3.09 0.29
N PHE A 94 1.41 2.83 -1.02
CA PHE A 94 2.03 3.69 -2.03
C PHE A 94 1.34 5.04 -2.17
N ALA A 95 0.01 5.06 -2.22
CA ALA A 95 -0.75 6.30 -2.27
C ALA A 95 -0.50 7.17 -1.03
N ALA A 96 -0.52 6.57 0.16
CA ALA A 96 -0.21 7.27 1.40
C ALA A 96 1.23 7.81 1.43
N TYR A 97 2.20 7.05 0.90
CA TYR A 97 3.59 7.49 0.78
C TYR A 97 3.77 8.71 -0.11
N LEU A 98 3.17 8.69 -1.29
CA LEU A 98 3.23 9.82 -2.22
C LEU A 98 2.58 11.08 -1.63
N LEU A 99 1.49 10.94 -0.88
CA LEU A 99 0.85 12.05 -0.17
C LEU A 99 1.75 12.64 0.92
N LEU A 100 2.38 11.80 1.74
CA LEU A 100 3.32 12.23 2.78
C LEU A 100 4.52 12.97 2.18
N ARG A 101 5.12 12.40 1.12
CA ARG A 101 6.25 13.02 0.42
C ARG A 101 5.89 14.40 -0.15
N THR A 102 4.73 14.51 -0.80
CA THR A 102 4.28 15.78 -1.39
C THR A 102 4.12 16.86 -0.32
N ARG A 103 3.57 16.52 0.85
CA ARG A 103 3.43 17.46 1.98
C ARG A 103 4.78 17.88 2.57
N HIS A 104 5.76 16.97 2.61
CA HIS A 104 7.11 17.28 3.08
C HIS A 104 7.85 18.22 2.13
N GLU A 105 7.79 17.97 0.81
CA GLU A 105 8.41 18.84 -0.19
C GLU A 105 7.78 20.24 -0.21
N GLN A 106 6.46 20.36 -0.02
CA GLN A 106 5.78 21.66 0.10
C GLN A 106 6.17 22.44 1.35
N ARG A 107 6.47 21.78 2.47
CA ARG A 107 6.89 22.43 3.73
C ARG A 107 8.37 22.83 3.76
N SER A 108 9.22 22.17 2.97
CA SER A 108 10.65 22.48 2.93
C SER A 108 11.00 23.60 1.93
N GLY A 109 10.01 24.05 1.13
CA GLY A 109 10.15 25.13 0.15
C GLY A 109 9.42 26.43 0.52
N SER A 110 9.00 26.60 1.77
CA SER A 110 8.44 27.84 2.35
C SER A 110 9.35 28.37 3.44
#